data_AF-A0A7J8GVK6-F1
#
_entry.id   AF-A0A7J8GVK6-F1
#
_cell.length_a   1.000
_cell.length_b   1.000
_cell.length_c   1.000
_cell.angle_alpha   90.00
_cell.angle_beta   90.00
_cell.angle_gamma   90.00
#
_symmetry.space_group_name_H-M   'P 1'
#
loop_
_entity.id
_entity.type
_entity.pdbx_description
1 polymer ?
#
loop_
_entity_poly.entity_id
_entity_poly.type
_entity_poly.pdbx_seq_one_letter_code
_entity_poly.pdbx_strand_id
1 'polypeptide(L)'
;MMLTALLFPLSFLGFQTLWQAQAIPILPLGLAPNTFDDAYVGCVEEMEEKAVLLLKEEMARHALLRESWETAQEAWEHKQRGLTLPPGFKSLHGIAIMVYTNSSNTLYWELNHAVRTGGEKRQGCVSVPRWQPDSLSKGAFSLLSWKTLLLAPQGFQFSGAQP
;
A
#
# COMPACT_ATOMS: atom_id res chain seq x y z
N MET A 1 -31.36 -47.00 32.82
CA MET A 1 -32.10 -45.75 32.50
C MET A 1 -31.22 -44.50 32.47
N MET A 2 -30.14 -44.38 33.27
CA MET A 2 -29.30 -43.17 33.33
C MET A 2 -28.17 -43.09 32.28
N LEU A 3 -27.68 -44.23 31.78
CA LEU A 3 -26.56 -44.27 30.83
C LEU A 3 -26.96 -43.78 29.42
N THR A 4 -28.19 -44.05 28.98
CA THR A 4 -28.71 -43.63 27.69
C THR A 4 -28.98 -42.12 27.64
N ALA A 5 -29.37 -41.51 28.76
CA ALA A 5 -29.66 -40.08 28.85
C ALA A 5 -28.41 -39.20 28.70
N LEU A 6 -27.21 -39.74 28.96
CA LEU A 6 -25.94 -39.01 28.84
C LEU A 6 -25.28 -39.16 27.46
N LEU A 7 -25.65 -40.18 26.67
CA LEU A 7 -25.09 -40.41 25.34
C LEU A 7 -25.69 -39.47 24.27
N PHE A 8 -26.95 -39.07 24.41
CA PHE A 8 -27.62 -38.10 23.53
C PHE A 8 -27.02 -36.67 23.56
N PRO A 9 -26.73 -36.06 24.72
CA PRO A 9 -26.08 -34.74 24.72
C PRO A 9 -24.62 -34.79 24.28
N LEU A 10 -23.88 -35.88 24.57
CA LEU A 10 -22.51 -36.06 24.09
C LEU A 10 -22.45 -36.18 22.56
N SER A 11 -23.40 -36.89 21.94
CA SER A 11 -23.46 -36.99 20.47
C SER A 11 -23.83 -35.66 19.82
N PHE A 12 -24.68 -34.85 20.47
CA PHE A 12 -25.06 -33.52 19.98
C PHE A 12 -23.90 -32.51 20.04
N LEU A 13 -23.08 -32.56 21.10
CA LEU A 13 -21.86 -31.75 21.24
C LEU A 13 -20.77 -32.16 20.22
N GLY A 14 -20.62 -33.45 19.94
CA GLY A 14 -19.70 -33.96 18.92
C GLY A 14 -20.10 -33.61 17.48
N PHE A 15 -21.40 -33.47 17.20
CA PHE A 15 -21.89 -33.04 15.88
C PHE A 15 -21.74 -31.54 15.63
N GLN A 16 -21.85 -30.70 16.67
CA GLN A 16 -21.68 -29.24 16.51
C GLN A 16 -20.24 -28.83 16.18
N THR A 17 -19.23 -29.56 16.65
CA THR A 17 -17.82 -29.26 16.33
C THR A 17 -17.40 -29.71 14.92
N LEU A 18 -18.16 -30.63 14.29
CA LEU A 18 -17.84 -31.16 12.96
C LEU A 18 -18.40 -30.31 11.79
N TRP A 19 -19.36 -29.41 12.03
CA TRP A 19 -20.07 -28.67 10.98
C TRP A 19 -19.50 -27.28 10.67
N GLN A 20 -18.56 -26.78 11.47
CA GLN A 20 -17.99 -25.43 11.25
C GLN A 20 -16.86 -25.45 10.22
N ALA A 21 -17.17 -25.88 8.99
CA ALA A 21 -16.32 -25.62 7.84
C ALA A 21 -16.51 -24.15 7.45
N GLN A 22 -15.61 -23.27 7.89
CA GLN A 22 -15.58 -21.90 7.38
C GLN A 22 -15.19 -21.94 5.90
N ALA A 23 -16.10 -21.48 5.04
CA ALA A 23 -15.81 -21.31 3.63
C ALA A 23 -14.69 -20.26 3.48
N ILE A 24 -13.59 -20.65 2.85
CA ILE A 24 -12.52 -19.73 2.49
C ILE A 24 -13.09 -18.82 1.39
N PRO A 25 -13.14 -17.49 1.58
CA PRO A 25 -13.65 -16.59 0.55
C PRO A 25 -12.76 -16.70 -0.70
N ILE A 26 -13.37 -17.04 -1.83
CA ILE A 26 -12.68 -17.06 -3.13
C ILE A 26 -12.55 -15.61 -3.59
N LEU A 27 -11.31 -15.11 -3.63
CA LEU A 27 -11.01 -13.82 -4.23
C LEU A 27 -10.62 -14.03 -5.70
N PRO A 28 -11.47 -13.65 -6.67
CA PRO A 28 -11.13 -13.80 -8.08
C PRO A 28 -9.95 -12.86 -8.43
N LEU A 29 -8.98 -13.40 -9.18
CA LEU A 29 -7.93 -12.58 -9.75
C LEU A 29 -8.51 -11.67 -10.84
N GLY A 30 -8.05 -10.42 -10.88
CA GLY A 30 -8.49 -9.43 -11.86
C GLY A 30 -7.40 -8.40 -12.14
N LEU A 31 -7.70 -7.45 -13.02
CA LEU A 31 -6.75 -6.40 -13.42
C LEU A 31 -6.52 -5.31 -12.36
N ALA A 32 -7.14 -5.45 -11.17
CA ALA A 32 -7.06 -4.49 -10.07
C ALA A 32 -7.30 -3.02 -10.51
N PRO A 33 -8.43 -2.69 -11.16
CA PRO A 33 -8.67 -1.38 -11.77
C PRO A 33 -8.75 -0.20 -10.78
N ASN A 34 -8.78 -0.49 -9.47
CA ASN A 34 -8.83 0.49 -8.39
C ASN A 34 -7.50 0.55 -7.63
N THR A 35 -6.44 -0.10 -8.12
CA THR A 35 -5.12 -0.02 -7.50
C THR A 35 -4.42 1.27 -7.93
N PHE A 36 -3.63 1.84 -7.03
CA PHE A 36 -2.66 2.86 -7.39
C PHE A 36 -1.45 2.15 -8.03
N ASP A 37 -1.31 2.23 -9.35
CA ASP A 37 -0.32 1.47 -10.15
C ASP A 37 0.61 2.35 -10.99
N ASP A 38 0.88 3.57 -10.54
CA ASP A 38 1.76 4.51 -11.24
C ASP A 38 3.16 3.92 -11.47
N ALA A 39 3.58 3.93 -12.74
CA ALA A 39 4.91 3.48 -13.17
C ALA A 39 5.93 4.63 -13.30
N TYR A 40 5.49 5.88 -13.05
CA TYR A 40 6.30 7.10 -13.11
C TYR A 40 7.07 7.32 -14.43
N VAL A 41 6.56 6.77 -15.55
CA VAL A 41 7.19 6.90 -16.87
C VAL A 41 7.15 8.36 -17.32
N GLY A 42 8.32 8.95 -17.57
CA GLY A 42 8.46 10.33 -18.05
C GLY A 42 8.49 11.41 -16.96
N CYS A 43 8.36 11.04 -15.67
CA CYS A 43 8.39 12.00 -14.55
C CYS A 43 9.29 11.57 -13.38
N VAL A 44 10.21 10.62 -13.59
CA VAL A 44 11.08 10.05 -12.54
C VAL A 44 11.86 11.14 -11.79
N GLU A 45 12.51 12.06 -12.50
CA GLU A 45 13.34 13.11 -11.87
C GLU A 45 12.49 14.06 -11.02
N GLU A 46 11.34 14.49 -11.52
CA GLU A 46 10.39 15.36 -10.80
C GLU A 46 9.82 14.66 -9.56
N MET A 47 9.44 13.39 -9.69
CA MET A 47 8.89 12.63 -8.58
C MET A 47 9.92 12.34 -7.50
N GLU A 48 11.18 12.17 -7.88
CA GLU A 48 12.28 11.98 -6.94
C GLU A 48 12.51 13.20 -6.05
N GLU A 49 12.33 14.42 -6.59
CA GLU A 49 12.38 15.66 -5.80
C GLU A 49 11.14 15.82 -4.90
N LYS A 50 9.95 15.55 -5.44
CA LYS A 50 8.68 15.65 -4.69
C LYS A 50 8.57 14.62 -3.58
N ALA A 51 9.07 13.40 -3.80
CA ALA A 51 8.93 12.28 -2.88
C ALA A 51 9.46 12.62 -1.47
N VAL A 52 10.56 13.37 -1.38
CA VAL A 52 11.14 13.76 -0.09
C VAL A 52 10.19 14.67 0.71
N LEU A 53 9.54 15.62 0.04
CA LEU A 53 8.58 16.53 0.69
C LEU A 53 7.31 15.77 1.08
N LEU A 54 6.77 14.95 0.17
CA LEU A 54 5.56 14.16 0.42
C LEU A 54 5.76 13.15 1.56
N LEU A 55 6.90 12.46 1.59
CA LEU A 55 7.24 11.54 2.67
C LEU A 55 7.27 12.24 4.03
N LYS A 56 7.83 13.45 4.10
CA LYS A 56 7.84 14.24 5.33
C LYS A 56 6.43 14.60 5.79
N GLU A 57 5.55 14.97 4.87
CA GLU A 57 4.15 15.28 5.16
C GLU A 57 3.37 14.03 5.63
N GLU A 58 3.60 12.88 5.02
CA GLU A 58 2.98 11.61 5.40
C GLU A 58 3.45 11.14 6.78
N MET A 59 4.75 11.18 7.05
CA MET A 59 5.32 10.86 8.38
C MET A 59 4.82 11.79 9.49
N ALA A 60 4.54 13.06 9.18
CA ALA A 60 3.98 13.99 10.15
C ALA A 60 2.56 13.57 10.60
N ARG A 61 1.83 12.84 9.77
CA ARG A 61 0.43 12.44 10.00
C ARG A 61 0.27 10.94 10.31
N HIS A 62 1.31 10.14 10.10
CA HIS A 62 1.27 8.69 10.23
C HIS A 62 2.39 8.19 11.15
N ALA A 63 2.09 8.03 12.45
CA ALA A 63 3.08 7.66 13.46
C ALA A 63 3.80 6.33 13.15
N LEU A 64 3.04 5.31 12.74
CA LEU A 64 3.62 4.00 12.40
C LEU A 64 4.61 4.07 11.22
N LEU A 65 4.31 4.91 10.21
CA LEU A 65 5.21 5.13 9.08
C LEU A 65 6.48 5.82 9.56
N ARG A 66 6.36 6.88 10.35
CA ARG A 66 7.49 7.62 10.90
C ARG A 66 8.42 6.72 11.71
N GLU A 67 7.88 5.97 12.68
CA GLU A 67 8.66 5.08 13.54
C GLU A 67 9.34 3.95 12.74
N SER A 68 8.61 3.35 11.79
CA SER A 68 9.17 2.32 10.89
C SER A 68 10.28 2.90 10.00
N TRP A 69 10.10 4.11 9.49
CA TRP A 69 11.06 4.81 8.64
C TRP A 69 12.34 5.17 9.40
N GLU A 70 12.23 5.76 10.59
CA GLU A 70 13.37 6.09 11.46
C GLU A 70 14.18 4.84 11.81
N THR A 71 13.50 3.75 12.21
CA THR A 71 14.15 2.45 12.50
C THR A 71 14.85 1.88 11.26
N ALA A 72 14.19 1.94 10.10
CA ALA A 72 14.77 1.44 8.86
C ALA A 72 15.96 2.27 8.40
N GLN A 73 15.95 3.58 8.64
CA GLN A 73 17.07 4.47 8.34
C GLN A 73 18.31 4.08 9.14
N GLU A 74 18.19 3.90 10.45
CA GLU A 74 19.30 3.43 11.30
C GLU A 74 19.83 2.07 10.85
N ALA A 75 18.94 1.13 10.54
CA ALA A 75 19.34 -0.20 10.10
C ALA A 75 19.99 -0.20 8.69
N TRP A 76 19.58 0.71 7.80
CA TRP A 76 20.17 0.89 6.48
C TRP A 76 21.62 1.37 6.55
N GLU A 77 21.96 2.25 7.50
CA GLU A 77 23.34 2.78 7.66
C GLU A 77 24.39 1.69 7.83
N HIS A 78 24.01 0.60 8.49
CA HIS A 78 24.84 -0.59 8.66
C HIS A 78 24.72 -1.56 7.48
N LYS A 79 23.48 -1.84 7.03
CA LYS A 79 23.21 -2.84 6.00
C LYS A 79 23.78 -2.48 4.63
N GLN A 80 23.83 -1.19 4.28
CA GLN A 80 24.32 -0.75 2.98
C GLN A 80 25.82 -1.01 2.77
N ARG A 81 26.58 -1.17 3.86
CA ARG A 81 28.03 -1.39 3.80
C ARG A 81 28.32 -2.72 3.14
N GLY A 82 29.08 -2.69 2.04
CA GLY A 82 29.43 -3.89 1.28
C GLY A 82 28.39 -4.36 0.27
N LEU A 83 27.28 -3.64 0.10
CA LEU A 83 26.36 -3.88 -1.01
C LEU A 83 26.88 -3.22 -2.29
N THR A 84 26.80 -3.95 -3.40
CA THR A 84 26.95 -3.37 -4.74
C THR A 84 25.55 -3.00 -5.23
N LEU A 85 25.25 -1.70 -5.28
CA LEU A 85 23.94 -1.17 -5.67
C LEU A 85 23.97 -0.70 -7.13
N PRO A 86 22.84 -0.79 -7.86
CA PRO A 86 22.78 -0.35 -9.24
C PRO A 86 22.95 1.19 -9.36
N PRO A 87 23.38 1.69 -10.52
CA PRO A 87 23.49 3.14 -10.75
C PRO A 87 22.15 3.85 -10.49
N GLY A 88 22.22 5.01 -9.84
CA GLY A 88 21.02 5.79 -9.48
C GLY A 88 20.27 5.28 -8.24
N PHE A 89 20.69 4.17 -7.62
CA PHE A 89 20.09 3.70 -6.38
C PHE A 89 20.50 4.60 -5.20
N LYS A 90 19.54 5.31 -4.61
CA LYS A 90 19.74 6.16 -3.44
C LYS A 90 19.33 5.46 -2.15
N SER A 91 19.80 5.99 -1.01
CA SER A 91 19.46 5.45 0.32
C SER A 91 17.95 5.38 0.57
N LEU A 92 17.16 6.33 0.05
CA LEU A 92 15.69 6.33 0.19
C LEU A 92 15.06 5.06 -0.38
N HIS A 93 15.57 4.53 -1.50
CA HIS A 93 15.07 3.28 -2.08
C HIS A 93 15.33 2.09 -1.15
N GLY A 94 16.54 2.02 -0.57
CA GLY A 94 16.92 0.96 0.36
C GLY A 94 16.09 0.99 1.64
N ILE A 95 15.91 2.19 2.21
CA ILE A 95 15.08 2.40 3.40
C ILE A 95 13.63 2.01 3.12
N ALA A 96 13.05 2.43 1.98
CA ALA A 96 11.68 2.05 1.61
C ALA A 96 11.50 0.51 1.52
N ILE A 97 12.47 -0.20 0.95
CA ILE A 97 12.46 -1.68 0.90
C ILE A 97 12.50 -2.27 2.33
N MET A 98 13.35 -1.72 3.20
CA MET A 98 13.43 -2.17 4.59
C MET A 98 12.14 -1.91 5.36
N VAL A 99 11.52 -0.74 5.17
CA VAL A 99 10.21 -0.40 5.75
C VAL A 99 9.13 -1.39 5.29
N TYR A 100 9.05 -1.67 3.99
CA TYR A 100 8.05 -2.58 3.43
C TYR A 100 8.21 -4.04 3.90
N THR A 101 9.44 -4.48 4.06
CA THR A 101 9.75 -5.87 4.45
C THR A 101 9.81 -6.10 5.95
N ASN A 102 9.61 -5.04 6.76
CA ASN A 102 9.63 -5.15 8.21
C ASN A 102 8.37 -5.84 8.72
N SER A 103 8.49 -7.12 9.06
CA SER A 103 7.40 -7.92 9.63
C SER A 103 7.14 -7.66 11.12
N SER A 104 7.93 -6.81 11.78
CA SER A 104 7.73 -6.46 13.19
C SER A 104 6.59 -5.46 13.41
N ASN A 105 6.00 -4.92 12.33
CA ASN A 105 4.83 -4.05 12.41
C ASN A 105 3.83 -4.32 11.27
N THR A 106 2.69 -3.64 11.32
CA THR A 106 1.57 -3.81 10.38
C THR A 106 1.60 -2.84 9.19
N LEU A 107 2.65 -2.03 9.03
CA LEU A 107 2.67 -0.95 8.05
C LEU A 107 2.53 -1.46 6.61
N TYR A 108 3.18 -2.59 6.28
CA TYR A 108 3.05 -3.21 4.96
C TYR A 108 1.60 -3.59 4.64
N TRP A 109 0.83 -4.00 5.66
CA TRP A 109 -0.57 -4.37 5.49
C TRP A 109 -1.43 -3.12 5.22
N GLU A 110 -1.19 -2.03 5.95
CA GLU A 110 -1.87 -0.74 5.77
C GLU A 110 -1.55 -0.14 4.40
N LEU A 111 -0.28 -0.16 4.01
CA LEU A 111 0.17 0.30 2.69
C LEU A 111 -0.47 -0.54 1.59
N ASN A 112 -0.42 -1.87 1.68
CA ASN A 112 -1.01 -2.74 0.67
C ASN A 112 -2.53 -2.57 0.57
N HIS A 113 -3.21 -2.29 1.68
CA HIS A 113 -4.63 -1.95 1.65
C HIS A 113 -4.86 -0.63 0.91
N ALA A 114 -4.14 0.43 1.27
CA ALA A 114 -4.25 1.73 0.63
C ALA A 114 -3.94 1.66 -0.87
N VAL A 115 -2.85 1.00 -1.28
CA VAL A 115 -2.49 0.78 -2.70
C VAL A 115 -3.65 0.12 -3.46
N ARG A 116 -4.24 -0.95 -2.91
CA ARG A 116 -5.32 -1.70 -3.58
C ARG A 116 -6.60 -0.91 -3.80
N THR A 117 -6.87 0.09 -2.97
CA THR A 117 -8.10 0.88 -3.02
C THR A 117 -7.88 2.33 -3.46
N GLY A 118 -6.63 2.76 -3.58
CA GLY A 118 -6.24 4.15 -3.78
C GLY A 118 -6.32 4.64 -5.23
N GLY A 119 -6.58 3.76 -6.18
CA GLY A 119 -6.78 4.09 -7.59
C GLY A 119 -8.18 4.58 -7.92
N GLU A 120 -8.88 5.24 -6.98
CA GLU A 120 -10.24 5.75 -7.22
C GLU A 120 -10.27 6.58 -8.50
N LYS A 121 -11.10 6.14 -9.46
CA LYS A 121 -11.38 6.90 -10.67
C LYS A 121 -12.04 8.22 -10.28
N ARG A 122 -11.35 9.35 -10.51
CA ARG A 122 -12.04 10.64 -10.64
C ARG A 122 -13.12 10.44 -11.71
N GLN A 123 -14.38 10.78 -11.39
CA GLN A 123 -15.48 10.72 -12.36
C GLN A 123 -15.06 11.53 -13.61
N GLY A 124 -14.80 10.84 -14.72
CA GLY A 124 -14.31 11.46 -15.95
C GLY A 124 -13.10 10.77 -16.60
N CYS A 125 -12.32 9.96 -15.88
CA CYS A 125 -11.21 9.22 -16.49
C CYS A 125 -11.67 7.85 -17.02
N VAL A 126 -11.80 7.72 -18.34
CA VAL A 126 -11.83 6.43 -19.02
C VAL A 126 -10.39 5.90 -19.08
N SER A 127 -10.21 4.62 -18.75
CA SER A 127 -8.93 3.92 -18.88
C SER A 127 -8.47 4.01 -20.34
N VAL A 128 -7.44 4.79 -20.62
CA VAL A 128 -6.88 4.91 -21.97
C VAL A 128 -6.26 3.56 -22.34
N PRO A 129 -6.56 2.99 -23.53
CA PRO A 129 -5.85 1.81 -24.00
C PRO A 129 -4.36 2.13 -24.13
N ARG A 130 -3.55 1.26 -23.53
CA ARG A 130 -2.12 1.42 -23.35
C ARG A 130 -1.38 1.46 -24.71
N TRP A 131 -0.41 2.38 -24.81
CA TRP A 131 0.57 2.64 -25.89
C TRP A 131 0.12 3.48 -27.10
N GLN A 132 0.39 4.78 -27.03
CA GLN A 132 0.69 5.63 -28.19
C GLN A 132 1.80 6.62 -27.81
N PRO A 133 2.95 6.67 -28.51
CA PRO A 133 4.11 7.48 -28.11
C PRO A 133 3.95 9.01 -28.23
N ASP A 134 2.87 9.51 -28.84
CA ASP A 134 2.86 10.87 -29.41
C ASP A 134 1.76 11.80 -28.87
N SER A 135 1.51 11.82 -27.56
CA SER A 135 0.66 12.87 -26.97
C SER A 135 1.25 13.43 -25.68
N LEU A 136 2.46 13.98 -25.79
CA LEU A 136 2.96 14.97 -24.84
C LEU A 136 2.20 16.29 -25.08
N SER A 137 0.96 16.37 -24.58
CA SER A 137 0.28 17.66 -24.46
C SER A 137 0.99 18.45 -23.37
N LYS A 138 1.69 19.50 -23.79
CA LYS A 138 2.19 20.58 -22.94
C LYS A 138 0.99 21.28 -22.28
N GLY A 139 0.42 20.67 -21.26
CA GLY A 139 -0.54 21.29 -20.37
C GLY A 139 0.22 22.05 -19.29
N ALA A 140 0.07 23.36 -19.23
CA ALA A 140 0.64 24.17 -18.16
C ALA A 140 0.10 23.68 -16.80
N PHE A 141 1.00 23.16 -15.97
CA PHE A 141 0.71 22.66 -14.63
C PHE A 141 0.27 23.83 -13.72
N SER A 142 -1.02 23.91 -13.41
CA SER A 142 -1.53 24.86 -12.42
C SER A 142 -1.27 24.34 -11.01
N LEU A 143 -0.21 24.84 -10.38
CA LEU A 143 0.17 24.57 -8.97
C LEU A 143 -0.92 24.96 -7.96
N LEU A 144 -1.97 25.67 -8.39
CA LEU A 144 -3.08 26.11 -7.53
C LEU A 144 -4.16 25.04 -7.35
N SER A 145 -4.17 23.98 -8.16
CA SER A 145 -5.15 22.88 -8.06
C SER A 145 -4.78 21.79 -7.05
N TRP A 146 -3.63 21.90 -6.38
CA TRP A 146 -3.13 20.90 -5.42
C TRP A 146 -3.56 21.16 -3.97
N LYS A 147 -4.25 22.27 -3.71
CA LYS A 147 -4.54 22.73 -2.35
C LYS A 147 -5.84 22.17 -1.73
N THR A 148 -6.45 21.15 -2.32
CA THR A 148 -7.75 20.67 -1.84
C THR A 148 -7.86 19.16 -1.93
N LEU A 149 -7.56 18.48 -0.82
CA LEU A 149 -8.43 17.49 -0.16
C LEU A 149 -7.64 16.80 0.95
N LEU A 150 -7.65 17.46 2.12
CA LEU A 150 -7.37 16.85 3.40
C LEU A 150 -8.73 16.43 3.98
N LEU A 151 -8.83 15.17 4.44
CA LEU A 151 -9.48 14.74 5.69
C LEU A 151 -10.02 13.31 5.57
N ALA A 152 -9.30 12.36 6.17
CA ALA A 152 -9.90 11.27 6.96
C ALA A 152 -8.87 10.77 8.00
N PRO A 153 -9.29 10.35 9.20
CA PRO A 153 -8.36 9.95 10.25
C PRO A 153 -7.85 8.51 10.01
N GLN A 154 -6.54 8.30 10.15
CA GLN A 154 -5.88 6.99 10.35
C GLN A 154 -5.64 6.07 9.12
N GLY A 155 -5.06 6.58 8.03
CA GLY A 155 -4.49 5.69 7.01
C GLY A 155 -3.62 6.40 5.98
N PHE A 156 -2.85 5.63 5.22
CA PHE A 156 -2.18 6.13 4.01
C PHE A 156 -3.22 6.71 3.04
N GLN A 157 -3.12 8.01 2.77
CA GLN A 157 -3.78 8.66 1.66
C GLN A 157 -2.68 9.08 0.70
N PHE A 158 -2.70 8.56 -0.54
CA PHE A 158 -1.79 9.04 -1.58
C PHE A 158 -2.06 10.52 -1.78
N SER A 159 -1.16 11.35 -1.27
CA SER A 159 -1.19 12.79 -1.52
C SER A 159 -1.03 12.95 -3.03
N GLY A 160 -2.01 13.59 -3.68
CA GLY A 160 -2.21 13.59 -5.14
C GLY A 160 -0.99 13.96 -5.98
N ALA A 161 -0.10 12.98 -6.17
CA ALA A 161 1.02 13.00 -7.09
C ALA A 161 0.68 12.03 -8.23
N GLN A 162 -0.28 12.44 -9.04
CA GLN A 162 -0.47 11.89 -10.38
C GLN A 162 0.09 12.92 -11.38
N PRO A 163 0.70 12.50 -12.50
CA PRO A 163 1.10 13.39 -13.58
C PRO A 163 -0.09 14.16 -14.18
#